data_AF-A0AAV5XRC4-F1
#
_entry.id   AF-A0AAV5XRC4-F1
#
_cell.length_a   1.000
_cell.length_b   1.000
_cell.length_c   1.000
_cell.angle_alpha   90.00
_cell.angle_beta   90.00
_cell.angle_gamma   90.00
#
_symmetry.space_group_name_H-M   'P 1'
#
loop_
_entity.id
_entity.type
_entity.pdbx_description
1 polymer ?
#
loop_
_entity_poly.entity_id
_entity_poly.type
_entity_poly.pdbx_seq_one_letter_code
_entity_poly.pdbx_strand_id
1 'polypeptide(L)'
;MPIYEYDCRGCHRRVSVLVRSLSGGPSPRCPRCDSAELTRLMSRFATVKSEDARLDSFADPAQYGDLNENDPQSVARFVKRMGAEMGEDLGEDLDAAMDEAMSESPTEQAGSADESLADATGGGLDEG
;
A
#
# COMPACT_ATOMS: atom_id res chain seq x y z
N MET A 1 12.14 -19.72 -22.64
CA MET A 1 13.59 -19.47 -22.53
C MET A 1 13.80 -18.43 -21.44
N PRO A 2 14.22 -18.83 -20.23
CA PRO A 2 14.15 -17.94 -19.08
C PRO A 2 15.19 -16.82 -19.16
N ILE A 3 14.74 -15.60 -18.89
CA ILE A 3 15.59 -14.43 -18.67
C ILE A 3 15.69 -14.25 -17.16
N TYR A 4 16.91 -14.12 -16.65
CA TYR A 4 17.16 -13.85 -15.24
C TYR A 4 17.85 -12.51 -15.07
N GLU A 5 17.61 -11.87 -13.93
CA GLU A 5 18.31 -10.66 -13.54
C GLU A 5 19.51 -10.99 -12.66
N TYR A 6 20.60 -10.26 -12.88
CA TYR A 6 21.85 -10.41 -12.13
C TYR A 6 22.38 -9.06 -11.72
N ASP A 7 22.99 -9.00 -10.53
CA ASP A 7 23.90 -7.94 -10.12
C ASP A 7 25.33 -8.32 -10.47
N CYS A 8 26.04 -7.45 -11.21
CA CYS A 8 27.43 -7.68 -11.58
C CYS A 8 28.39 -7.03 -10.58
N ARG A 9 29.28 -7.82 -9.96
CA ARG A 9 30.28 -7.30 -9.01
C ARG A 9 31.42 -6.52 -9.66
N GLY A 10 31.66 -6.70 -10.96
CA GLY A 10 32.72 -5.99 -11.68
C GLY A 10 32.35 -4.56 -12.11
N CYS A 11 31.09 -4.31 -12.46
CA CYS A 11 30.63 -2.97 -12.89
C CYS A 11 29.47 -2.40 -12.07
N HIS A 12 29.00 -3.13 -11.05
CA HIS A 12 27.92 -2.76 -10.13
C HIS A 12 26.62 -2.36 -10.83
N ARG A 13 26.30 -3.05 -11.94
CA ARG A 13 25.07 -2.82 -12.70
C ARG A 13 24.22 -4.07 -12.69
N ARG A 14 22.90 -3.85 -12.64
CA ARG A 14 21.89 -4.87 -12.90
C ARG A 14 21.84 -5.17 -14.40
N VAL A 15 21.87 -6.45 -14.76
CA VAL A 15 21.84 -6.93 -16.14
C VAL A 15 20.86 -8.09 -16.28
N SER A 16 20.12 -8.12 -17.39
CA SER A 16 19.22 -9.21 -17.74
C SER A 16 19.95 -10.17 -18.67
N VAL A 17 20.11 -11.42 -18.25
CA VAL A 17 20.85 -12.44 -19.01
C VAL A 17 19.92 -13.59 -19.35
N LEU A 18 19.94 -13.96 -20.63
CA LEU A 18 19.24 -15.12 -21.14
C LEU A 18 20.02 -16.39 -20.83
N VAL A 19 19.42 -17.31 -20.07
CA VAL A 19 20.05 -18.58 -19.71
C VAL A 19 19.40 -19.70 -20.49
N ARG A 20 20.18 -20.34 -21.38
CA ARG A 20 19.70 -21.41 -22.26
C ARG A 20 19.56 -22.76 -21.55
N SER A 21 20.37 -23.01 -20.53
CA SER A 21 20.33 -24.25 -19.73
C SER A 21 20.74 -23.94 -18.30
N LEU A 22 19.95 -24.40 -17.33
CA LEU A 22 20.22 -24.24 -15.89
C LEU A 22 21.19 -25.31 -15.35
N SER A 23 21.24 -26.48 -15.98
CA SER A 23 21.83 -27.69 -15.39
C SER A 23 23.17 -28.11 -15.99
N GLY A 24 23.83 -27.25 -16.77
CA GLY A 24 25.12 -27.61 -17.39
C GLY A 24 25.61 -26.69 -18.51
N GLY A 25 25.09 -25.46 -18.61
CA GLY A 25 25.61 -24.45 -19.53
C GLY A 25 26.82 -23.70 -18.98
N PRO A 26 27.57 -22.98 -19.83
CA PRO A 26 28.60 -22.06 -19.37
C PRO A 26 27.98 -21.01 -18.44
N SER A 27 28.71 -20.63 -17.39
CA SER A 27 28.29 -19.57 -16.46
C SER A 27 28.02 -18.27 -17.23
N PRO A 28 26.90 -17.56 -16.97
CA PRO A 28 26.61 -16.30 -17.63
C PRO A 28 27.72 -15.28 -17.37
N ARG A 29 27.98 -14.42 -18.36
CA ARG A 29 28.92 -13.30 -18.26
C ARG A 29 28.17 -11.98 -18.37
N CYS A 30 28.70 -10.95 -17.73
CA CYS A 30 28.12 -9.62 -17.79
C CYS A 30 28.20 -9.06 -19.23
N PRO A 31 27.09 -8.68 -19.88
CA PRO A 31 27.11 -8.14 -21.24
C PRO A 31 27.74 -6.73 -21.34
N ARG A 32 28.14 -6.14 -20.20
CA ARG A 32 28.71 -4.78 -20.12
C ARG A 32 30.21 -4.76 -19.90
N CYS A 33 30.73 -5.67 -19.07
CA CYS A 33 32.14 -5.69 -18.67
C CYS A 33 32.79 -7.09 -18.76
N ASP A 34 32.08 -8.09 -19.25
CA ASP A 34 32.53 -9.48 -19.40
C ASP A 34 32.91 -10.22 -18.10
N SER A 35 32.73 -9.61 -16.93
CA SER A 35 32.96 -10.28 -15.64
C SER A 35 32.05 -11.50 -15.48
N ALA A 36 32.60 -12.57 -14.93
CA ALA A 36 31.89 -13.79 -14.54
C ALA A 36 31.29 -13.69 -13.12
N GLU A 37 31.58 -12.62 -12.38
CA GLU A 37 31.09 -12.40 -11.02
C GLU A 37 29.68 -11.80 -11.05
N LEU A 38 28.69 -12.66 -11.32
CA LEU A 38 27.28 -12.33 -11.36
C LEU A 38 26.53 -12.97 -10.19
N THR A 39 25.78 -12.18 -9.44
CA THR A 39 24.85 -12.66 -8.40
C THR A 39 23.42 -12.62 -8.92
N ARG A 40 22.73 -13.75 -8.98
CA ARG A 40 21.34 -13.80 -9.47
C ARG A 40 20.42 -13.07 -8.49
N LEU A 41 19.64 -12.13 -9.00
CA LEU A 41 18.60 -11.46 -8.24
C LEU A 41 17.30 -12.25 -8.39
N MET A 42 16.67 -12.57 -7.27
CA MET A 42 15.31 -13.11 -7.26
C MET A 42 14.34 -11.96 -7.14
N SER A 43 13.37 -11.90 -8.06
CA SER A 43 12.28 -10.93 -7.96
C SER A 43 11.51 -11.15 -6.66
N ARG A 44 11.16 -10.08 -5.96
CA ARG A 44 10.20 -10.11 -4.87
C ARG A 44 8.81 -10.18 -5.51
N PHE A 45 8.23 -11.37 -5.60
CA PHE A 45 6.84 -11.51 -6.00
C PHE A 45 5.95 -11.02 -4.85
N ALA A 46 5.04 -10.08 -5.13
CA ALA A 46 3.94 -9.78 -4.22
C ALA A 46 2.94 -10.94 -4.31
N THR A 47 2.71 -11.65 -3.21
CA THR A 47 1.64 -12.65 -3.14
C THR A 47 0.33 -11.93 -2.87
N VAL A 48 -0.60 -12.00 -3.82
CA VAL A 48 -1.98 -11.57 -3.62
C VAL A 48 -2.59 -12.47 -2.54
N LYS A 49 -3.00 -11.89 -1.40
CA LYS A 49 -3.71 -12.62 -0.35
C LYS A 49 -5.07 -13.06 -0.89
N SER A 50 -5.47 -14.31 -0.64
CA SER A 50 -6.83 -14.76 -0.91
C SER A 50 -7.84 -14.01 -0.04
N GLU A 51 -9.09 -13.91 -0.49
CA GLU A 51 -10.16 -13.24 0.27
C GLU A 51 -10.34 -13.86 1.67
N ASP A 52 -10.28 -15.19 1.80
CA ASP A 52 -10.27 -15.87 3.11
C ASP A 52 -9.12 -15.41 4.02
N ALA A 53 -7.91 -15.21 3.49
CA ALA A 53 -6.77 -14.76 4.28
C ALA A 53 -6.89 -13.27 4.67
N ARG A 54 -7.57 -12.46 3.84
CA ARG A 54 -7.92 -11.07 4.17
C ARG A 54 -8.94 -11.05 5.31
N LEU A 55 -10.01 -11.84 5.21
CA LEU A 55 -11.06 -11.96 6.23
C LEU A 55 -10.53 -12.50 7.57
N ASP A 56 -9.68 -13.52 7.54
CA ASP A 56 -9.04 -14.08 8.74
C ASP A 56 -8.15 -13.03 9.43
N SER A 57 -7.41 -12.23 8.65
CA SER A 57 -6.61 -11.14 9.21
C SER A 57 -7.45 -10.01 9.82
N PHE A 58 -8.66 -9.76 9.30
CA PHE A 58 -9.59 -8.78 9.86
C PHE A 58 -10.26 -9.30 11.14
N ALA A 59 -10.45 -10.61 11.25
CA ALA A 59 -11.01 -11.26 12.42
C ALA A 59 -10.00 -11.45 13.56
N ASP A 60 -8.70 -11.24 13.30
CA ASP A 60 -7.63 -11.45 14.27
C ASP A 60 -7.49 -10.24 15.24
N PRO A 61 -7.89 -10.36 16.51
CA PRO A 61 -7.77 -9.28 17.50
C PRO A 61 -6.31 -8.87 17.77
N ALA A 62 -5.32 -9.72 17.45
CA ALA A 62 -3.91 -9.37 17.58
C ALA A 62 -3.48 -8.26 16.60
N GLN A 63 -4.19 -8.06 15.49
CA GLN A 63 -3.90 -6.99 14.52
C GLN A 63 -4.26 -5.61 15.07
N TYR A 64 -5.16 -5.54 16.05
CA TYR A 64 -5.67 -4.32 16.68
C TYR A 64 -4.99 -4.02 18.02
N GLY A 65 -4.22 -4.97 18.57
CA GLY A 65 -3.60 -4.84 19.89
C GLY A 65 -2.43 -3.86 19.97
N ASP A 66 -1.82 -3.47 18.84
CA ASP A 66 -0.71 -2.50 18.77
C ASP A 66 -1.19 -1.06 18.47
N LEU A 67 -2.51 -0.83 18.47
CA LEU A 67 -3.09 0.49 18.24
C LEU A 67 -2.98 1.35 19.50
N ASN A 68 -2.28 2.48 19.38
CA ASN A 68 -2.19 3.48 20.43
C ASN A 68 -2.92 4.75 19.98
N GLU A 69 -4.09 5.02 20.55
CA GLU A 69 -4.94 6.16 20.22
C GLU A 69 -4.27 7.53 20.50
N ASN A 70 -3.24 7.55 21.36
CA ASN A 70 -2.50 8.77 21.70
C ASN A 70 -1.31 9.04 20.78
N ASP A 71 -1.01 8.13 19.83
CA ASP A 71 0.09 8.28 18.86
C ASP A 71 -0.45 8.42 17.42
N PRO A 72 -0.34 9.61 16.79
CA PRO A 72 -0.83 9.83 15.44
C PRO A 72 -0.17 8.92 14.39
N GLN A 73 1.07 8.46 14.62
CA GLN A 73 1.74 7.52 13.71
C GLN A 73 1.20 6.09 13.83
N SER A 74 0.73 5.70 15.03
CA SER A 74 0.05 4.42 15.25
C SER A 74 -1.31 4.41 14.53
N VAL A 75 -2.08 5.50 14.66
CA VAL A 75 -3.36 5.66 13.95
C VAL A 75 -3.17 5.68 12.43
N ALA A 76 -2.16 6.39 11.91
CA ALA A 76 -1.87 6.41 10.47
C ALA A 76 -1.51 5.02 9.90
N ARG A 77 -0.69 4.25 10.63
CA ARG A 77 -0.37 2.86 10.24
C ARG A 77 -1.59 1.96 10.27
N PHE A 78 -2.48 2.16 11.23
CA PHE A 78 -3.73 1.43 11.33
C PHE A 78 -4.65 1.71 10.14
N VAL A 79 -4.88 2.99 9.81
CA VAL A 79 -5.71 3.41 8.67
C VAL A 79 -5.15 2.86 7.36
N LYS A 80 -3.83 2.98 7.13
CA LYS A 80 -3.18 2.45 5.91
C LYS A 80 -3.30 0.92 5.79
N ARG A 81 -3.18 0.19 6.91
CA ARG A 81 -3.36 -1.26 6.93
C ARG A 81 -4.82 -1.65 6.69
N MET A 82 -5.76 -0.94 7.29
CA MET A 82 -7.20 -1.18 7.12
C MET A 82 -7.63 -0.93 5.66
N GLY A 83 -7.14 0.16 5.04
CA GLY A 83 -7.37 0.45 3.62
C GLY A 83 -6.80 -0.63 2.69
N ALA A 84 -5.59 -1.11 2.95
CA ALA A 84 -4.96 -2.16 2.14
C ALA A 84 -5.71 -3.51 2.18
N GLU A 85 -6.37 -3.84 3.29
CA GLU A 85 -7.15 -5.08 3.42
C GLU A 85 -8.60 -4.91 2.90
N MET A 86 -9.13 -3.67 2.84
CA MET A 86 -10.48 -3.36 2.39
C MET A 86 -10.63 -3.33 0.85
N GLY A 87 -9.51 -3.37 0.12
CA GLY A 87 -9.49 -3.62 -1.32
C GLY A 87 -8.45 -2.80 -2.06
N GLU A 88 -7.86 -3.40 -3.08
CA GLU A 88 -6.84 -2.79 -3.93
C GLU A 88 -7.40 -1.61 -4.75
N ASP A 89 -8.70 -1.66 -5.12
CA ASP A 89 -9.41 -0.57 -5.82
C ASP A 89 -9.58 0.71 -4.99
N LEU A 90 -9.61 0.63 -3.66
CA LEU A 90 -9.66 1.81 -2.78
C LEU A 90 -8.28 2.24 -2.31
N GLY A 91 -7.26 1.39 -2.42
CA GLY A 91 -5.93 1.66 -1.89
C GLY A 91 -5.22 2.81 -2.61
N GLU A 92 -5.31 2.87 -3.94
CA GLU A 92 -4.68 3.93 -4.75
C GLU A 92 -5.40 5.27 -4.60
N ASP A 93 -6.73 5.26 -4.57
CA ASP A 93 -7.55 6.47 -4.36
C ASP A 93 -7.46 6.99 -2.90
N LEU A 94 -7.39 6.09 -1.91
CA LEU A 94 -7.25 6.46 -0.50
C LEU A 94 -5.85 6.99 -0.19
N ASP A 95 -4.78 6.36 -0.71
CA ASP A 95 -3.41 6.88 -0.53
C ASP A 95 -3.29 8.28 -1.17
N ALA A 96 -3.88 8.50 -2.35
CA ALA A 96 -3.91 9.83 -2.99
C ALA A 96 -4.72 10.86 -2.16
N ALA A 97 -5.89 10.47 -1.65
CA ALA A 97 -6.72 11.34 -0.81
C ALA A 97 -6.04 11.67 0.54
N MET A 98 -5.30 10.72 1.12
CA MET A 98 -4.53 10.94 2.35
C MET A 98 -3.30 11.81 2.11
N ASP A 99 -2.57 11.61 1.00
CA ASP A 99 -1.43 12.46 0.63
C ASP A 99 -1.88 13.91 0.36
N GLU A 100 -3.04 14.10 -0.26
CA GLU A 100 -3.68 15.43 -0.42
C GLU A 100 -4.02 16.01 0.96
N ALA A 101 -4.76 15.27 1.81
CA ALA A 101 -5.14 15.73 3.15
C ALA A 101 -3.94 16.00 4.09
N MET A 102 -2.81 15.31 3.91
CA MET A 102 -1.59 15.58 4.68
C MET A 102 -0.77 16.74 4.11
N SER A 103 -0.86 16.98 2.80
CA SER A 103 -0.28 18.16 2.14
C SER A 103 -1.08 19.42 2.47
N GLU A 104 -2.37 19.27 2.76
CA GLU A 104 -3.26 20.28 3.35
C GLU A 104 -3.21 20.24 4.88
N SER A 105 -2.12 20.74 5.48
CA SER A 105 -2.08 21.03 6.93
C SER A 105 -3.30 21.89 7.36
N PRO A 106 -3.84 21.68 8.59
CA PRO A 106 -5.24 21.94 8.94
C PRO A 106 -5.55 23.43 8.88
N THR A 107 -6.10 23.86 7.76
CA THR A 107 -6.78 25.13 7.66
C THR A 107 -8.21 24.77 7.29
N GLU A 108 -9.06 24.79 8.33
CA GLU A 108 -10.51 24.91 8.21
C GLU A 108 -11.29 23.63 7.87
N GLN A 109 -11.56 22.83 8.90
CA GLN A 109 -12.90 22.27 9.14
C GLN A 109 -13.06 21.88 10.62
N ALA A 110 -12.82 22.85 11.49
CA ALA A 110 -13.50 22.94 12.79
C ALA A 110 -14.57 24.03 12.61
N GLY A 111 -15.69 23.66 11.98
CA GLY A 111 -16.78 24.57 11.67
C GLY A 111 -18.12 23.92 11.98
N SER A 112 -18.54 24.05 13.24
CA SER A 112 -19.93 24.02 13.71
C SER A 112 -20.86 22.96 13.12
N ALA A 113 -20.90 21.79 13.76
CA ALA A 113 -22.18 21.13 14.00
C ALA A 113 -22.87 21.89 15.16
N ASP A 114 -23.36 23.09 14.87
CA ASP A 114 -24.19 23.89 15.78
C ASP A 114 -25.49 24.23 15.05
N GLU A 115 -26.57 23.74 15.66
CA GLU A 115 -27.96 24.17 15.58
C GLU A 115 -28.45 24.90 14.31
N SER A 116 -29.16 24.16 13.47
CA SER A 116 -30.49 24.60 13.01
C SER A 116 -31.34 23.41 12.55
N LEU A 117 -31.63 22.50 13.49
CA LEU A 117 -32.83 21.66 13.45
C LEU A 117 -33.93 22.34 14.30
N ALA A 118 -34.39 23.48 13.82
CA ALA A 118 -35.63 24.17 14.19
C ALA A 118 -35.79 25.26 13.12
N ASP A 119 -36.63 25.10 12.10
CA ASP A 119 -38.07 25.27 12.22
C ASP A 119 -38.68 24.89 10.87
N ALA A 120 -39.27 23.69 10.77
CA ALA A 120 -40.17 23.35 9.66
C ALA A 120 -41.20 22.31 10.13
N THR A 121 -41.70 22.47 11.35
CA THR A 121 -42.85 21.73 11.88
C THR A 121 -43.64 22.63 12.83
N GLY A 122 -44.46 23.50 12.25
CA GLY A 122 -45.43 24.30 12.98
C GLY A 122 -46.72 24.37 12.18
N GLY A 123 -47.59 23.37 12.35
CA GLY A 123 -48.92 23.36 11.76
C GLY A 123 -49.90 24.24 12.55
N GLY A 124 -50.75 24.96 11.82
CA GLY A 124 -52.20 25.06 12.09
C GLY A 124 -52.73 26.11 13.07
N LEU A 125 -53.82 26.77 12.60
CA LEU A 125 -54.92 27.44 13.34
C LEU A 125 -54.56 28.86 13.86
N ASP A 126 -55.35 29.94 13.74
CA ASP A 126 -56.80 30.08 13.87
C ASP A 126 -57.31 31.51 13.54
N GLU A 127 -58.57 31.60 13.07
CA GLU A 127 -59.63 32.64 13.09
C GLU A 127 -59.38 34.18 13.16
N GLY A 128 -60.19 34.90 12.35
CA GLY A 128 -60.41 36.36 12.39
C GLY A 128 -61.25 36.88 11.22
#